data_AF-A0AAU0VFN6-F1
#
_entry.id   AF-A0AAU0VFN6-F1
#
_cell.length_a   1.000
_cell.length_b   1.000
_cell.length_c   1.000
_cell.angle_alpha   90.00
_cell.angle_beta   90.00
_cell.angle_gamma   90.00
#
_symmetry.space_group_name_H-M   'P 1'
#
loop_
_entity.id
_entity.type
_entity.pdbx_description
1 polymer ?
#
loop_
_entity_poly.entity_id
_entity_poly.type
_entity_poly.pdbx_seq_one_letter_code
_entity_poly.pdbx_strand_id
1 'polypeptide(L)'
;MTTHRAPLTRTELADLLTEAAQSVSGILTTEYPTAASRSYLHPVLGALAAGPQVVGELNDRLEGFVSAEPRHATPTTLFTLASYASALGWLTESFAELTASVEQICTRVGIPTEPHHPVAAPPDGAERDGASEFAFSALELDAIRTAAKAAGLAPDDYVEVLSESLLAASRITDACTEISSSLLEDAAYVLDEATDHVWIGAGPSSLPTLVRSLLARMEAAE
;
A
#
# COMPACT_ATOMS: atom_id res chain seq x y z
N MET A 1 4.69 5.36 41.37
CA MET A 1 4.74 6.78 40.96
C MET A 1 4.13 6.85 39.57
N THR A 2 2.90 7.34 39.43
CA THR A 2 2.28 7.56 38.12
C THR A 2 2.78 8.90 37.59
N THR A 3 3.73 8.87 36.66
CA THR A 3 4.15 10.05 35.91
C THR A 3 2.96 10.53 35.08
N HIS A 4 2.31 11.60 35.54
CA HIS A 4 1.26 12.27 34.82
C HIS A 4 1.92 13.00 33.64
N ARG A 5 2.01 12.35 32.47
CA ARG A 5 2.49 13.00 31.25
C ARG A 5 1.47 14.07 30.86
N ALA A 6 1.94 15.24 30.45
CA ALA A 6 1.08 16.27 29.88
C ALA A 6 0.46 15.74 28.57
N PRO A 7 -0.77 16.15 28.22
CA PRO A 7 -1.36 15.85 26.90
C PRO A 7 -0.43 16.33 25.79
N LEU A 8 -0.40 15.61 24.66
CA LEU A 8 0.39 16.00 23.50
C LEU A 8 -0.10 17.33 22.93
N THR A 9 0.85 18.16 22.52
CA THR A 9 0.60 19.43 21.84
C THR A 9 0.16 19.18 20.39
N ARG A 10 -0.50 20.18 19.77
CA ARG A 10 -0.87 20.11 18.34
C ARG A 10 0.34 19.85 17.44
N THR A 11 1.48 20.47 17.76
CA THR A 11 2.73 20.24 17.03
C THR A 11 3.18 18.79 17.14
N GLU A 12 3.19 18.21 18.34
CA GLU A 12 3.55 16.79 18.52
C GLU A 12 2.57 15.85 17.79
N LEU A 13 1.27 16.18 17.75
CA LEU A 13 0.27 15.40 17.01
C LEU A 13 0.47 15.49 15.48
N ALA A 14 0.83 16.66 14.95
CA ALA A 14 1.13 16.83 13.54
C ALA A 14 2.47 16.19 13.16
N ASP A 15 3.46 16.23 14.04
CA ASP A 15 4.74 15.56 13.86
C ASP A 15 4.54 14.05 13.76
N LEU A 16 3.66 13.45 14.58
CA LEU A 16 3.30 12.02 14.48
C LEU A 16 2.77 11.64 13.09
N LEU A 17 1.87 12.45 12.51
CA LEU A 17 1.32 12.21 11.17
C LEU A 17 2.38 12.43 10.08
N THR A 18 3.21 13.45 10.24
CA THR A 18 4.31 13.76 9.31
C THR A 18 5.36 12.66 9.29
N GLU A 19 5.77 12.17 10.45
CA GLU A 19 6.69 11.04 10.57
C GLU A 19 6.11 9.76 9.97
N ALA A 20 4.81 9.49 10.21
CA ALA A 20 4.15 8.36 9.58
C ALA A 20 4.14 8.48 8.05
N ALA A 21 3.85 9.67 7.51
CA ALA A 21 3.89 9.92 6.08
C ALA A 21 5.29 9.68 5.49
N GLN A 22 6.34 10.12 6.18
CA GLN A 22 7.73 9.90 5.76
C GLN A 22 8.11 8.41 5.79
N SER A 23 7.73 7.68 6.84
CA SER A 23 7.95 6.24 6.92
C SER A 23 7.25 5.50 5.77
N VAL A 24 5.98 5.83 5.47
CA VAL A 24 5.25 5.25 4.34
C VAL A 24 5.88 5.61 3.00
N SER A 25 6.28 6.88 2.80
CA SER A 25 6.96 7.31 1.59
C SER A 25 8.31 6.61 1.38
N GLY A 26 9.02 6.25 2.46
CA GLY A 26 10.30 5.54 2.38
C GLY A 26 10.21 4.17 1.73
N ILE A 27 9.04 3.51 1.81
CA ILE A 27 8.76 2.22 1.16
C ILE A 27 8.97 2.34 -0.35
N LEU A 28 8.47 3.42 -0.97
CA LEU A 28 8.53 3.66 -2.42
C LEU A 28 9.96 3.75 -2.96
N THR A 29 10.88 4.19 -2.12
CA THR A 29 12.29 4.39 -2.48
C THR A 29 13.19 3.23 -2.05
N THR A 30 12.63 2.20 -1.41
CA THR A 30 13.42 1.07 -0.93
C THR A 30 13.87 0.21 -2.10
N GLU A 31 15.18 0.12 -2.29
CA GLU A 31 15.77 -0.79 -3.26
C GLU A 31 16.04 -2.16 -2.63
N TYR A 32 15.80 -3.23 -3.39
CA TYR A 32 16.21 -4.58 -3.00
C TYR A 32 17.53 -4.96 -3.66
N PRO A 33 18.49 -5.61 -2.97
CA PRO A 33 19.85 -5.89 -3.48
C PRO A 33 19.92 -6.97 -4.57
N THR A 34 18.86 -7.16 -5.34
CA THR A 34 18.81 -8.04 -6.52
C THR A 34 18.74 -7.17 -7.76
N ALA A 35 19.65 -7.39 -8.72
CA ALA A 35 19.60 -6.67 -9.99
C ALA A 35 18.26 -6.92 -10.71
N ALA A 36 17.67 -5.88 -11.30
CA ALA A 36 16.38 -5.95 -12.01
C ALA A 36 16.33 -7.03 -13.09
N SER A 37 17.45 -7.32 -13.74
CA SER A 37 17.58 -8.35 -14.77
C SER A 37 17.53 -9.80 -14.24
N ARG A 38 17.48 -10.01 -12.92
CA ARG A 38 17.59 -11.33 -12.29
C ARG A 38 16.31 -11.82 -11.64
N SER A 39 15.25 -11.00 -11.58
CA SER A 39 14.00 -11.40 -10.95
C SER A 39 12.81 -10.67 -11.56
N TYR A 40 11.80 -11.43 -11.98
CA TYR A 40 10.49 -10.88 -12.37
C TYR A 40 9.76 -10.23 -11.18
N LEU A 41 10.12 -10.57 -9.94
CA LEU A 41 9.60 -9.94 -8.74
C LEU A 41 10.32 -8.65 -8.37
N HIS A 42 11.39 -8.26 -9.07
CA HIS A 42 12.15 -7.06 -8.72
C HIS A 42 11.28 -5.82 -8.44
N PRO A 43 10.20 -5.53 -9.20
CA PRO A 43 9.30 -4.40 -8.91
C PRO A 43 8.67 -4.40 -7.51
N VAL A 44 8.46 -5.56 -6.90
CA VAL A 44 7.78 -5.70 -5.59
C VAL A 44 8.73 -6.00 -4.44
N LEU A 45 9.98 -6.40 -4.71
CA LEU A 45 10.92 -6.83 -3.67
C LEU A 45 11.30 -5.72 -2.69
N GLY A 46 11.42 -4.48 -3.16
CA GLY A 46 11.73 -3.33 -2.31
C GLY A 46 10.61 -3.06 -1.29
N ALA A 47 9.38 -2.97 -1.80
CA ALA A 47 8.19 -2.78 -0.97
C ALA A 47 7.99 -3.94 0.01
N LEU A 48 8.18 -5.20 -0.42
CA LEU A 48 8.08 -6.36 0.46
C LEU A 48 9.16 -6.41 1.56
N ALA A 49 10.34 -5.83 1.29
CA ALA A 49 11.41 -5.78 2.28
C ALA A 49 11.19 -4.71 3.35
N ALA A 50 10.73 -3.51 2.95
CA ALA A 50 10.50 -2.40 3.88
C ALA A 50 9.12 -2.40 4.54
N GLY A 51 8.09 -2.78 3.79
CA GLY A 51 6.69 -2.67 4.19
C GLY A 51 6.35 -3.25 5.56
N PRO A 52 6.68 -4.53 5.83
CA PRO A 52 6.40 -5.15 7.13
C PRO A 52 7.08 -4.44 8.30
N GLN A 53 8.30 -3.92 8.11
CA GLN A 53 9.00 -3.17 9.14
C GLN A 53 8.28 -1.84 9.42
N VAL A 54 7.90 -1.10 8.36
CA VAL A 54 7.16 0.15 8.51
C VAL A 54 5.80 -0.07 9.19
N VAL A 55 5.04 -1.10 8.79
CA VAL A 55 3.78 -1.47 9.45
C VAL A 55 3.99 -1.75 10.94
N GLY A 56 5.03 -2.51 11.30
CA GLY A 56 5.38 -2.78 12.69
C GLY A 56 5.73 -1.52 13.48
N GLU A 57 6.58 -0.66 12.93
CA GLU A 57 6.97 0.61 13.56
C GLU A 57 5.77 1.54 13.77
N LEU A 58 4.87 1.62 12.79
CA LEU A 58 3.65 2.43 12.91
C LEU A 58 2.70 1.84 13.97
N ASN A 59 2.53 0.52 14.01
CA ASN A 59 1.74 -0.14 15.04
C ASN A 59 2.29 0.13 16.44
N ASP A 60 3.60 -0.04 16.65
CA ASP A 60 4.25 0.21 17.94
C ASP A 60 4.07 1.67 18.40
N ARG A 61 4.15 2.62 17.47
CA ARG A 61 3.88 4.04 17.74
C ARG A 61 2.42 4.28 18.11
N LEU A 62 1.47 3.67 17.41
CA LEU A 62 0.04 3.77 17.73
C LEU A 62 -0.26 3.19 19.11
N GLU A 63 0.27 2.02 19.44
CA GLU A 63 0.12 1.41 20.76
C GLU A 63 0.73 2.29 21.85
N GLY A 64 1.89 2.87 21.59
CA GLY A 64 2.55 3.83 22.48
C GLY A 64 1.70 5.08 22.70
N PHE A 65 1.10 5.63 21.64
CA PHE A 65 0.21 6.78 21.68
C PHE A 65 -1.06 6.48 22.48
N VAL A 66 -1.77 5.38 22.17
CA VAL A 66 -2.98 4.95 22.89
C VAL A 66 -2.71 4.66 24.36
N SER A 67 -1.57 4.05 24.68
CA SER A 67 -1.17 3.75 26.05
C SER A 67 -0.78 5.01 26.85
N ALA A 68 -0.23 6.01 26.17
CA ALA A 68 0.22 7.26 26.78
C ALA A 68 -0.91 8.26 27.02
N GLU A 69 -2.03 8.18 26.30
CA GLU A 69 -3.15 9.12 26.35
C GLU A 69 -4.21 8.70 27.38
N PRO A 70 -4.17 9.18 28.64
CA PRO A 70 -5.00 8.65 29.70
C PRO A 70 -6.29 9.48 29.74
N ARG A 71 -7.33 9.03 29.04
CA ARG A 71 -8.76 9.38 29.29
C ARG A 71 -9.24 10.79 28.91
N HIS A 72 -8.42 11.67 28.34
CA HIS A 72 -8.85 12.99 27.84
C HIS A 72 -8.55 13.17 26.36
N ALA A 73 -9.28 12.44 25.51
CA ALA A 73 -9.16 12.61 24.08
C ALA A 73 -9.77 13.95 23.66
N THR A 74 -8.93 14.88 23.22
CA THR A 74 -9.40 16.10 22.57
C THR A 74 -9.89 15.76 21.15
N PRO A 75 -10.74 16.59 20.52
CA PRO A 75 -11.12 16.39 19.12
C PRO A 75 -9.91 16.28 18.19
N THR A 76 -8.85 17.05 18.43
CA THR A 76 -7.59 16.96 17.67
C THR A 76 -6.89 15.62 17.91
N THR A 77 -6.80 15.15 19.15
CA THR A 77 -6.26 13.83 19.48
C THR A 77 -7.05 12.72 18.76
N LEU A 78 -8.39 12.80 18.75
CA LEU A 78 -9.25 11.83 18.06
C LEU A 78 -9.09 11.87 16.55
N PHE A 79 -8.98 13.07 15.96
CA PHE A 79 -8.72 13.25 14.55
C PHE A 79 -7.38 12.62 14.15
N THR A 80 -6.30 12.92 14.89
CA THR A 80 -4.98 12.34 14.67
C THR A 80 -5.02 10.82 14.82
N LEU A 81 -5.69 10.30 15.86
CA LEU A 81 -5.84 8.85 16.06
C LEU A 81 -6.58 8.19 14.90
N ALA A 82 -7.66 8.80 14.42
CA ALA A 82 -8.45 8.27 13.30
C ALA A 82 -7.65 8.28 11.99
N SER A 83 -6.94 9.38 11.70
CA SER A 83 -6.04 9.47 10.54
C SER A 83 -4.96 8.40 10.59
N TYR A 84 -4.25 8.30 11.72
CA TYR A 84 -3.17 7.34 11.92
C TYR A 84 -3.64 5.88 11.82
N ALA A 85 -4.74 5.55 12.50
CA ALA A 85 -5.30 4.19 12.47
C ALA A 85 -5.80 3.82 11.06
N SER A 86 -6.37 4.78 10.33
CA SER A 86 -6.79 4.58 8.94
C SER A 86 -5.60 4.31 8.02
N ALA A 87 -4.49 5.06 8.18
CA ALA A 87 -3.26 4.81 7.44
C ALA A 87 -2.71 3.41 7.72
N LEU A 88 -2.61 3.02 8.99
CA LEU A 88 -2.10 1.72 9.39
C LEU A 88 -2.97 0.58 8.84
N GLY A 89 -4.31 0.70 8.96
CA GLY A 89 -5.24 -0.28 8.44
C GLY A 89 -5.12 -0.47 6.93
N TRP A 90 -5.15 0.64 6.19
CA TRP A 90 -5.03 0.60 4.73
C TRP A 90 -3.67 0.06 4.27
N LEU A 91 -2.58 0.48 4.93
CA LEU A 91 -1.24 -0.02 4.61
C LEU A 91 -1.14 -1.54 4.85
N THR A 92 -1.70 -2.02 5.97
CA THR A 92 -1.71 -3.44 6.32
C THR A 92 -2.48 -4.26 5.28
N GLU A 93 -3.66 -3.79 4.87
CA GLU A 93 -4.47 -4.43 3.84
C GLU A 93 -3.73 -4.45 2.50
N SER A 94 -3.14 -3.32 2.09
CA SER A 94 -2.38 -3.22 0.84
C SER A 94 -1.20 -4.19 0.81
N PHE A 95 -0.51 -4.41 1.93
CA PHE A 95 0.58 -5.38 2.01
C PHE A 95 0.10 -6.83 2.07
N ALA A 96 -1.07 -7.09 2.66
CA ALA A 96 -1.69 -8.41 2.60
C ALA A 96 -2.05 -8.77 1.14
N GLU A 97 -2.64 -7.84 0.39
CA GLU A 97 -2.94 -7.99 -1.03
C GLU A 97 -1.68 -8.17 -1.89
N LEU A 98 -0.63 -7.38 -1.62
CA LEU A 98 0.66 -7.52 -2.29
C LEU A 98 1.25 -8.91 -2.05
N THR A 99 1.22 -9.38 -0.80
CA THR A 99 1.76 -10.70 -0.41
C THR A 99 0.99 -11.81 -1.11
N ALA A 100 -0.34 -11.77 -1.10
CA ALA A 100 -1.19 -12.72 -1.79
C ALA A 100 -0.93 -12.73 -3.31
N SER A 101 -0.76 -11.55 -3.92
CA SER A 101 -0.43 -11.42 -5.34
C SER A 101 0.91 -12.08 -5.68
N VAL A 102 1.94 -11.86 -4.85
CA VAL A 102 3.25 -12.47 -5.03
C VAL A 102 3.22 -13.98 -4.79
N GLU A 103 2.48 -14.46 -3.80
CA GLU A 103 2.28 -15.90 -3.57
C GLU A 103 1.59 -16.57 -4.76
N GLN A 104 0.60 -15.92 -5.36
CA GLN A 104 -0.07 -16.41 -6.57
C GLN A 104 0.90 -16.49 -7.75
N ILE A 105 1.71 -15.44 -7.97
CA ILE A 105 2.76 -15.44 -8.99
C ILE A 105 3.73 -16.61 -8.76
N CYS A 106 4.25 -16.74 -7.53
CA CYS A 106 5.18 -17.81 -7.17
C CYS A 106 4.58 -19.21 -7.36
N THR A 107 3.30 -19.38 -7.02
CA THR A 107 2.59 -20.66 -7.20
C THR A 107 2.48 -21.03 -8.67
N ARG A 108 2.14 -20.07 -9.53
CA ARG A 108 2.03 -20.30 -10.98
C ARG A 108 3.37 -20.65 -11.61
N VAL A 109 4.47 -20.01 -11.19
CA VAL A 109 5.82 -20.26 -11.73
C VAL A 109 6.46 -21.51 -11.11
N GLY A 110 6.11 -21.85 -9.87
CA GLY A 110 6.66 -22.97 -9.11
C GLY A 110 5.97 -24.32 -9.32
N ILE A 111 4.77 -24.35 -9.90
CA ILE A 111 4.14 -25.59 -10.38
C ILE A 111 4.61 -25.79 -11.83
N PRO A 112 5.38 -26.84 -12.14
CA PRO A 112 5.64 -27.18 -13.53
C PRO A 112 4.31 -27.54 -14.19
N THR A 113 3.79 -26.63 -15.00
CA THR A 113 2.63 -26.90 -15.85
C THR A 113 3.03 -28.02 -16.80
N GLU A 114 2.35 -29.16 -16.71
CA GLU A 114 2.35 -30.14 -17.80
C GLU A 114 2.09 -29.39 -19.12
N PRO A 115 2.69 -29.82 -20.23
CA PRO A 115 2.52 -29.14 -21.50
C PRO A 115 1.03 -29.05 -21.80
N HIS A 116 0.55 -27.83 -22.06
CA HIS A 116 -0.82 -27.58 -22.45
C HIS A 116 -1.16 -28.45 -23.68
N HIS A 117 -1.72 -29.63 -23.43
CA HIS A 117 -2.45 -30.36 -24.43
C HIS A 117 -3.76 -29.59 -24.67
N PRO A 118 -4.21 -29.46 -25.93
CA PRO A 118 -5.50 -28.85 -26.21
C PRO A 118 -6.58 -29.79 -25.70
N VAL A 119 -6.99 -29.59 -24.44
CA VAL A 119 -8.12 -30.30 -23.86
C VAL A 119 -9.38 -29.56 -24.31
N ALA A 120 -10.24 -30.34 -24.96
CA ALA A 120 -11.53 -29.95 -25.48
C ALA A 120 -12.38 -29.15 -24.48
N ALA A 121 -13.17 -28.22 -25.04
CA ALA A 121 -14.06 -27.31 -24.33
C ALA A 121 -15.06 -28.00 -23.38
N PRO A 122 -15.23 -27.49 -22.15
CA PRO A 122 -16.46 -27.56 -21.38
C PRO A 122 -17.24 -26.22 -21.46
N PRO A 123 -18.52 -26.20 -21.04
CA PRO A 123 -19.54 -25.33 -21.64
C PRO A 123 -19.51 -23.88 -21.14
N ASP A 124 -20.03 -23.00 -22.01
CA ASP A 124 -20.33 -21.58 -21.86
C ASP A 124 -20.43 -21.04 -20.43
N GLY A 125 -19.74 -19.92 -20.19
CA GLY A 125 -20.18 -18.96 -19.17
C GLY A 125 -19.17 -18.59 -18.08
N ALA A 126 -17.91 -18.37 -18.43
CA ALA A 126 -17.05 -17.40 -17.72
C ALA A 126 -15.86 -17.11 -18.63
N GLU A 127 -15.93 -16.04 -19.39
CA GLU A 127 -14.75 -15.41 -19.97
C GLU A 127 -13.80 -15.11 -18.81
N ARG A 128 -12.76 -15.92 -18.68
CA ARG A 128 -11.57 -15.56 -17.91
C ARG A 128 -10.84 -14.55 -18.79
N ASP A 129 -11.30 -13.31 -18.73
CA ASP A 129 -10.64 -12.16 -19.34
C ASP A 129 -9.31 -11.93 -18.60
N GLY A 130 -8.33 -12.75 -18.95
CA GLY A 130 -6.96 -12.67 -18.46
C GLY A 130 -6.13 -11.68 -19.27
N ALA A 131 -6.73 -10.57 -19.70
CA ALA A 131 -5.98 -9.47 -20.26
C ALA A 131 -5.27 -8.75 -19.10
N SER A 132 -4.01 -9.08 -18.86
CA SER A 132 -3.15 -8.31 -17.95
C SER A 132 -3.25 -6.82 -18.32
N GLU A 133 -3.77 -6.02 -17.40
CA GLU A 133 -4.07 -4.58 -17.57
C GLU A 133 -2.82 -3.70 -17.76
N PHE A 134 -1.62 -4.29 -17.74
CA PHE A 134 -0.35 -3.61 -17.96
C PHE A 134 0.07 -3.67 -19.43
N ALA A 135 -0.02 -2.53 -20.12
CA ALA A 135 0.32 -2.43 -21.53
C ALA A 135 1.80 -2.06 -21.75
N PHE A 136 2.58 -3.02 -22.23
CA PHE A 136 3.93 -2.75 -22.74
C PHE A 136 3.87 -2.20 -24.17
N SER A 137 4.79 -1.29 -24.51
CA SER A 137 5.02 -0.92 -25.90
C SER A 137 5.61 -2.09 -26.70
N ALA A 138 5.48 -2.05 -28.03
CA ALA A 138 6.04 -3.08 -28.90
C ALA A 138 7.56 -3.26 -28.74
N LEU A 139 8.28 -2.18 -28.46
CA LEU A 139 9.73 -2.19 -28.25
C LEU A 139 10.10 -2.83 -26.91
N GLU A 140 9.34 -2.55 -25.85
CA GLU A 140 9.54 -3.17 -24.54
C GLU A 140 9.22 -4.67 -24.59
N LEU A 141 8.13 -5.07 -25.25
CA LEU A 141 7.80 -6.49 -25.43
C LEU A 141 8.90 -7.26 -26.16
N ASP A 142 9.46 -6.70 -27.23
CA ASP A 142 10.54 -7.34 -27.98
C ASP A 142 11.81 -7.49 -27.13
N ALA A 143 12.17 -6.45 -26.37
CA ALA A 143 13.30 -6.48 -25.46
C ALA A 143 13.11 -7.51 -24.33
N ILE A 144 11.93 -7.55 -23.70
CA ILE A 144 11.60 -8.50 -22.63
C ILE A 144 11.65 -9.94 -23.15
N ARG A 145 11.01 -10.21 -24.30
CA ARG A 145 11.03 -11.53 -24.93
C ARG A 145 12.45 -11.98 -25.30
N THR A 146 13.27 -11.06 -25.79
CA THR A 146 14.68 -11.34 -26.13
C THR A 146 15.48 -11.69 -24.89
N ALA A 147 15.31 -10.93 -23.79
CA ALA A 147 15.95 -11.21 -22.51
C ALA A 147 15.50 -12.55 -21.91
N ALA A 148 14.20 -12.86 -21.95
CA ALA A 148 13.66 -14.13 -21.49
C ALA A 148 14.25 -15.32 -22.26
N LYS A 149 14.33 -15.23 -23.61
CA LYS A 149 14.99 -16.24 -24.44
C LYS A 149 16.46 -16.42 -24.08
N ALA A 150 17.20 -15.33 -23.87
CA ALA A 150 18.61 -15.38 -23.49
C ALA A 150 18.82 -16.03 -22.11
N ALA A 151 17.85 -15.92 -21.21
CA ALA A 151 17.84 -16.54 -19.90
C ALA A 151 17.29 -17.99 -19.90
N GLY A 152 16.87 -18.52 -21.05
CA GLY A 152 16.30 -19.87 -21.16
C GLY A 152 14.88 -19.99 -20.60
N LEU A 153 14.14 -18.88 -20.49
CA LEU A 153 12.77 -18.82 -19.99
C LEU A 153 11.76 -18.85 -21.14
N ALA A 154 10.56 -19.39 -20.88
CA ALA A 154 9.42 -19.27 -21.78
C ALA A 154 9.03 -17.79 -21.91
N PRO A 155 9.16 -17.15 -23.09
CA PRO A 155 9.07 -15.70 -23.19
C PRO A 155 7.68 -15.14 -22.91
N ASP A 156 6.63 -15.84 -23.32
CA ASP A 156 5.26 -15.39 -23.11
C ASP A 156 4.85 -15.54 -21.63
N ASP A 157 5.19 -16.68 -20.99
CA ASP A 157 5.00 -16.88 -19.55
C ASP A 157 5.75 -15.84 -18.70
N TYR A 158 6.99 -15.49 -19.12
CA TYR A 158 7.78 -14.47 -18.43
C TYR A 158 7.16 -13.06 -18.55
N VAL A 159 6.63 -12.71 -19.73
CA VAL A 159 5.93 -11.43 -19.95
C VAL A 159 4.69 -11.35 -19.07
N GLU A 160 3.90 -12.42 -19.00
CA GLU A 160 2.69 -12.50 -18.19
C GLU A 160 3.01 -12.33 -16.70
N VAL A 161 4.01 -13.05 -16.19
CA VAL A 161 4.47 -12.95 -14.79
C VAL A 161 5.03 -11.58 -14.45
N LEU A 162 5.84 -10.99 -15.35
CA LEU A 162 6.36 -9.64 -15.16
C LEU A 162 5.24 -8.60 -15.16
N SER A 163 4.22 -8.75 -16.01
CA SER A 163 3.06 -7.86 -16.05
C SER A 163 2.29 -7.85 -14.72
N GLU A 164 2.06 -9.03 -14.13
CA GLU A 164 1.39 -9.15 -12.83
C GLU A 164 2.20 -8.55 -11.69
N SER A 165 3.52 -8.76 -11.71
CA SER A 165 4.44 -8.15 -10.74
C SER A 165 4.43 -6.62 -10.83
N LEU A 166 4.40 -6.07 -12.04
CA LEU A 166 4.31 -4.62 -12.25
C LEU A 166 2.95 -4.05 -11.84
N LEU A 167 1.85 -4.77 -12.07
CA LEU A 167 0.53 -4.38 -11.59
C LEU A 167 0.47 -4.35 -10.06
N ALA A 168 1.00 -5.39 -9.40
CA ALA A 168 1.07 -5.44 -7.95
C ALA A 168 1.93 -4.31 -7.38
N ALA A 169 3.07 -4.02 -8.03
CA ALA A 169 3.94 -2.90 -7.69
C ALA A 169 3.25 -1.53 -7.87
N SER A 170 2.48 -1.35 -8.95
CA SER A 170 1.71 -0.12 -9.18
C SER A 170 0.69 0.09 -8.07
N ARG A 171 -0.10 -0.94 -7.72
CA ARG A 171 -1.13 -0.84 -6.68
C ARG A 171 -0.56 -0.44 -5.32
N ILE A 172 0.53 -1.07 -4.88
CA ILE A 172 1.16 -0.69 -3.60
C ILE A 172 1.79 0.71 -3.67
N THR A 173 2.32 1.11 -4.84
CA THR A 173 2.86 2.45 -5.05
C THR A 173 1.79 3.52 -4.92
N ASP A 174 0.64 3.29 -5.57
CA ASP A 174 -0.51 4.19 -5.53
C ASP A 174 -1.04 4.31 -4.09
N ALA A 175 -1.21 3.19 -3.39
CA ALA A 175 -1.64 3.17 -2.00
C ALA A 175 -0.67 3.93 -1.08
N CYS A 176 0.65 3.69 -1.16
CA CYS A 176 1.62 4.39 -0.32
C CYS A 176 1.68 5.90 -0.63
N THR A 177 1.51 6.29 -1.90
CA THR A 177 1.46 7.70 -2.32
C THR A 177 0.23 8.39 -1.77
N GLU A 178 -0.95 7.75 -1.88
CA GLU A 178 -2.19 8.31 -1.37
C GLU A 178 -2.19 8.39 0.17
N ILE A 179 -1.68 7.36 0.85
CA ILE A 179 -1.58 7.34 2.32
C ILE A 179 -0.65 8.46 2.80
N SER A 180 0.56 8.55 2.23
CA SER A 180 1.55 9.55 2.67
C SER A 180 1.09 10.99 2.39
N SER A 181 0.50 11.26 1.22
CA SER A 181 -0.05 12.58 0.90
C SER A 181 -1.21 12.96 1.83
N SER A 182 -2.14 12.03 2.09
CA SER A 182 -3.27 12.27 3.00
C SER A 182 -2.83 12.50 4.45
N LEU A 183 -1.81 11.79 4.93
CA LEU A 183 -1.22 12.02 6.25
C LEU A 183 -0.59 13.42 6.37
N LEU A 184 0.07 13.92 5.32
CA LEU A 184 0.63 15.27 5.30
C LEU A 184 -0.46 16.34 5.27
N GLU A 185 -1.56 16.11 4.55
CA GLU A 185 -2.73 16.99 4.58
C GLU A 185 -3.36 17.04 5.97
N ASP A 186 -3.54 15.87 6.60
CA ASP A 186 -4.09 15.77 7.95
C ASP A 186 -3.15 16.41 9.00
N ALA A 187 -1.83 16.30 8.83
CA ALA A 187 -0.85 16.98 9.67
C ALA A 187 -0.94 18.50 9.54
N ALA A 188 -1.06 19.02 8.31
CA ALA A 188 -1.24 20.45 8.06
C ALA A 188 -2.55 20.96 8.66
N TYR A 189 -3.63 20.18 8.58
CA TYR A 189 -4.90 20.50 9.20
C TYR A 189 -4.81 20.58 10.74
N VAL A 190 -4.07 19.66 11.38
CA VAL A 190 -3.84 19.68 12.84
C VAL A 190 -3.05 20.92 13.30
N LEU A 191 -2.14 21.43 12.46
CA LEU A 191 -1.34 22.63 12.76
C LEU A 191 -2.09 23.95 12.56
N ASP A 192 -3.16 23.98 11.76
CA ASP A 192 -3.84 25.24 11.42
C ASP A 192 -4.59 25.84 12.62
N GLU A 193 -4.07 26.96 13.13
CA GLU A 193 -4.49 27.63 14.37
C GLU A 193 -5.84 28.34 14.25
N ALA A 194 -6.33 28.58 13.02
CA ALA A 194 -7.62 29.25 12.77
C ALA A 194 -8.83 28.42 13.21
N THR A 195 -8.65 27.12 13.48
CA THR A 195 -9.69 26.21 13.97
C THR A 195 -9.44 25.87 15.44
N ASP A 196 -9.66 26.84 16.32
CA ASP A 196 -9.52 26.65 17.77
C ASP A 196 -10.45 25.55 18.33
N HIS A 197 -11.43 25.15 17.51
CA HIS A 197 -12.08 23.86 17.57
C HIS A 197 -11.82 23.18 16.22
N VAL A 198 -11.22 21.97 16.21
CA VAL A 198 -11.41 21.06 15.07
C VAL A 198 -12.90 21.06 14.83
N TRP A 199 -13.33 21.65 13.71
CA TRP A 199 -14.73 21.94 13.49
C TRP A 199 -15.42 20.59 13.37
N ILE A 200 -16.07 20.13 14.44
CA ILE A 200 -17.05 19.05 14.41
C ILE A 200 -18.29 19.65 13.72
N GLY A 201 -18.13 20.09 12.47
CA GLY A 201 -19.24 20.31 11.58
C GLY A 201 -19.84 18.93 11.30
N ALA A 202 -21.16 18.81 11.30
CA ALA A 202 -21.84 17.54 11.05
C ALA A 202 -21.67 17.00 9.60
N GLY A 203 -20.68 17.50 8.85
CA GLY A 203 -20.46 17.20 7.44
C GLY A 203 -19.14 16.46 7.19
N PRO A 204 -19.01 15.75 6.06
CA PRO A 204 -17.88 14.88 5.77
C PRO A 204 -16.52 15.59 5.76
N SER A 205 -16.49 16.92 5.56
CA SER A 205 -15.26 17.74 5.55
C SER A 205 -14.58 17.86 6.91
N SER A 206 -15.19 17.41 8.01
CA SER A 206 -14.55 17.38 9.34
C SER A 206 -13.77 16.09 9.62
N LEU A 207 -13.88 15.09 8.75
CA LEU A 207 -13.17 13.82 8.86
C LEU A 207 -11.76 13.93 8.29
N PRO A 208 -10.78 13.16 8.81
CA PRO A 208 -9.47 13.05 8.19
C PRO A 208 -9.57 12.70 6.71
N THR A 209 -8.65 13.21 5.88
CA THR A 209 -8.58 12.92 4.44
C THR A 209 -8.59 11.42 4.20
N LEU A 210 -7.79 10.65 4.96
CA LEU A 210 -7.76 9.19 4.87
C LEU A 210 -9.12 8.53 5.11
N VAL A 211 -9.85 8.97 6.14
CA VAL A 211 -11.18 8.42 6.45
C VAL A 211 -12.15 8.69 5.31
N ARG A 212 -12.10 9.89 4.71
CA ARG A 212 -12.93 10.23 3.55
C ARG A 212 -12.59 9.38 2.34
N SER A 213 -11.31 9.18 2.03
CA SER A 213 -10.87 8.32 0.93
C SER A 213 -11.35 6.88 1.11
N LEU A 214 -11.23 6.32 2.32
CA LEU A 214 -11.70 4.97 2.61
C LEU A 214 -13.22 4.83 2.46
N LEU A 215 -13.99 5.80 2.97
CA LEU A 215 -15.45 5.80 2.81
C LEU A 215 -15.86 5.88 1.34
N ALA A 216 -15.24 6.76 0.55
CA ALA A 216 -15.52 6.88 -0.88
C ALA A 216 -15.21 5.58 -1.64
N ARG A 217 -14.14 4.87 -1.26
CA ARG A 217 -13.80 3.56 -1.83
C ARG A 217 -14.81 2.48 -1.46
N MET A 218 -15.31 2.49 -0.23
CA MET A 218 -16.38 1.56 0.19
C MET A 218 -17.68 1.82 -0.57
N GLU A 219 -18.08 3.10 -0.73
CA GLU A 219 -19.26 3.48 -1.50
C GLU A 219 -19.15 3.10 -2.98
N ALA A 220 -17.94 3.15 -3.55
CA ALA A 220 -17.70 2.73 -4.95
C ALA A 220 -17.68 1.20 -5.14
N ALA A 221 -17.59 0.43 -4.06
CA ALA A 221 -17.55 -1.03 -4.09
C ALA A 221 -18.93 -1.69 -3.86
N GLU A 222 -19.96 -0.91 -3.53
CA GLU A 222 -21.38 -1.33 -3.43
C GLU A 222 -22.10 -1.30 -4.79
#